data_AF-A0A317Z797-F1
#
_entry.id   AF-A0A317Z797-F1
#
_cell.length_a   1.000
_cell.length_b   1.000
_cell.length_c   1.000
_cell.angle_alpha   90.00
_cell.angle_beta   90.00
_cell.angle_gamma   90.00
#
_symmetry.space_group_name_H-M   'P 1'
#
loop_
_entity.id
_entity.type
_entity.pdbx_description
1 polymer ?
#
loop_
_entity_poly.entity_id
_entity_poly.type
_entity_poly.pdbx_seq_one_letter_code
_entity_poly.pdbx_strand_id
1 'polypeptide(L)'
;YRNTYNIDWAYTASAHVFVDDKECIICIPVTEKAWHVLYDTPIDNNWYGDDANDIAFGLEACYFSDRNRTRQSLDNACRIMGALCASWGINPRNEMPGHQDIQYDKQDPGNILEAAGYGRHDMHIIDDLVVKYMNGDAPAPKVAKTVSQPKQGKPPKTVWPWHGIFTASEDNDDAIVVRRAFGMDAEEVDSGSWIYPGEYVEFDQVIKDVKN
;
A
#
# COMPACT_ATOMS: atom_id res chain seq x y z
N TYR A 1 26.73 -0.85 14.21
CA TYR A 1 25.47 -1.28 13.57
C TYR A 1 24.68 -2.08 14.58
N ARG A 2 23.43 -1.67 14.89
CA ARG A 2 22.55 -2.39 15.81
C ARG A 2 21.57 -3.19 14.97
N ASN A 3 21.47 -4.49 15.25
CA ASN A 3 20.46 -5.35 14.66
C ASN A 3 19.08 -4.88 15.16
N THR A 4 18.17 -4.51 14.25
CA THR A 4 16.79 -4.07 14.52
C THR A 4 15.78 -5.22 14.41
N TYR A 5 16.23 -6.47 14.33
CA TYR A 5 15.38 -7.64 14.45
C TYR A 5 14.57 -7.56 15.75
N ASN A 6 13.24 -7.60 15.63
CA ASN A 6 12.24 -7.39 16.70
C ASN A 6 12.07 -5.94 17.19
N ILE A 7 12.14 -4.93 16.32
CA ILE A 7 11.46 -3.66 16.62
C ILE A 7 9.95 -3.90 16.66
N ASP A 8 9.27 -3.28 17.62
CA ASP A 8 7.81 -3.31 17.68
C ASP A 8 7.23 -2.80 16.35
N TRP A 9 6.12 -3.40 15.91
CA TRP A 9 5.47 -3.02 14.66
C TRP A 9 5.11 -1.52 14.67
N ALA A 10 4.81 -0.95 15.85
CA ALA A 10 4.53 0.47 16.03
C ALA A 10 5.74 1.39 15.74
N TYR A 11 6.96 0.82 15.65
CA TYR A 11 8.18 1.54 15.29
C TYR A 11 8.69 1.18 13.88
N THR A 12 7.95 0.39 13.12
CA THR A 12 8.28 0.09 11.72
C THR A 12 7.66 1.15 10.82
N ALA A 13 8.46 1.72 9.91
CA ALA A 13 8.00 2.69 8.93
C ALA A 13 8.49 2.30 7.53
N SER A 14 7.61 2.39 6.54
CA SER A 14 7.93 2.20 5.12
C SER A 14 6.98 3.00 4.23
N ALA A 15 7.44 3.33 3.04
CA ALA A 15 6.63 3.99 2.01
C ALA A 15 6.81 3.25 0.67
N HIS A 16 5.83 3.40 -0.21
CA HIS A 16 5.87 2.79 -1.52
C HIS A 16 6.90 3.46 -2.42
N VAL A 17 6.94 4.80 -2.36
CA VAL A 17 7.72 5.61 -3.29
C VAL A 17 8.44 6.72 -2.55
N PHE A 18 9.71 6.93 -2.89
CA PHE A 18 10.48 8.11 -2.51
C PHE A 18 10.82 8.91 -3.77
N VAL A 19 10.59 10.22 -3.74
CA VAL A 19 10.84 11.10 -4.87
C VAL A 19 11.76 12.24 -4.45
N ASP A 20 12.78 12.51 -5.23
CA ASP A 20 13.68 13.65 -5.04
C ASP A 20 13.77 14.56 -6.28
N ASP A 21 14.72 15.49 -6.28
CA ASP A 21 14.92 16.43 -7.39
C ASP A 21 15.39 15.77 -8.70
N LYS A 22 15.75 14.49 -8.69
CA LYS A 22 16.39 13.78 -9.80
C LYS A 22 15.67 12.48 -10.19
N GLU A 23 15.20 11.73 -9.22
CA GLU A 23 14.67 10.39 -9.43
C GLU A 23 13.49 10.06 -8.52
N CYS A 24 12.85 8.95 -8.86
CA CYS A 24 11.75 8.34 -8.13
C CYS A 24 12.12 6.88 -7.91
N ILE A 25 12.20 6.46 -6.64
CA ILE A 25 12.54 5.10 -6.25
C ILE A 25 11.27 4.43 -5.73
N ILE A 26 10.88 3.33 -6.36
CA ILE A 26 9.78 2.48 -5.89
C ILE A 26 10.41 1.42 -4.98
N CYS A 27 10.09 1.49 -3.69
CA CYS A 27 10.60 0.59 -2.66
C CYS A 27 9.68 -0.61 -2.46
N ILE A 28 8.36 -0.38 -2.50
CA ILE A 28 7.32 -1.40 -2.33
C ILE A 28 6.32 -1.23 -3.48
N PRO A 29 5.90 -2.31 -4.16
CA PRO A 29 4.85 -2.22 -5.18
C PRO A 29 3.58 -1.59 -4.60
N VAL A 30 2.95 -0.64 -5.31
CA VAL A 30 1.69 0.01 -4.87
C VAL A 30 0.48 -0.93 -4.77
N THR A 31 0.67 -2.22 -5.06
CA THR A 31 -0.32 -3.29 -4.87
C THR A 31 -0.07 -4.11 -3.60
N GLU A 32 0.95 -3.75 -2.82
CA GLU A 32 1.32 -4.36 -1.56
C GLU A 32 1.18 -3.33 -0.43
N LYS A 33 1.29 -3.78 0.82
CA LYS A 33 1.15 -2.92 2.00
C LYS A 33 2.45 -2.19 2.33
N ALA A 34 2.35 -0.93 2.73
CA ALA A 34 3.42 -0.18 3.39
C ALA A 34 2.95 0.36 4.74
N TRP A 35 3.88 0.59 5.66
CA TRP A 35 3.62 1.09 7.00
C TRP A 35 3.98 2.59 7.06
N HIS A 36 3.16 3.44 6.45
CA HIS A 36 3.43 4.87 6.25
C HIS A 36 2.68 5.79 7.22
N VAL A 37 1.68 5.28 7.94
CA VAL A 37 1.01 5.99 9.04
C VAL A 37 1.08 5.19 10.35
N LEU A 38 1.00 5.88 11.49
CA LEU A 38 0.84 5.19 12.79
C LEU A 38 -0.54 4.48 12.84
N TYR A 39 -0.62 3.24 13.32
CA TYR A 39 -1.92 2.59 13.54
C TYR A 39 -2.69 3.26 14.69
N ASP A 40 -4.01 3.03 14.72
CA ASP A 40 -4.96 3.50 15.74
C ASP A 40 -5.25 5.01 15.74
N THR A 41 -4.97 5.73 14.64
CA THR A 41 -5.45 7.10 14.48
C THR A 41 -6.82 7.12 13.78
N PRO A 42 -7.97 7.18 14.48
CA PRO A 42 -9.29 6.99 13.87
C PRO A 42 -9.68 7.98 12.76
N ILE A 43 -8.85 9.00 12.52
CA ILE A 43 -9.04 10.00 11.48
C ILE A 43 -8.83 9.38 10.09
N ASP A 44 -7.87 8.47 9.90
CA ASP A 44 -7.63 7.85 8.59
C ASP A 44 -8.80 6.95 8.16
N ASN A 45 -9.36 6.16 9.08
CA ASN A 45 -10.57 5.37 8.87
C ASN A 45 -11.77 6.24 8.50
N ASN A 46 -11.84 7.47 9.02
CA ASN A 46 -12.91 8.42 8.64
C ASN A 46 -12.71 8.99 7.23
N TRP A 47 -11.46 9.08 6.76
CA TRP A 47 -11.15 9.55 5.41
C TRP A 47 -11.33 8.44 4.38
N TYR A 48 -10.80 7.26 4.64
CA TYR A 48 -10.70 6.19 3.65
C TYR A 48 -11.68 5.02 3.87
N GLY A 49 -12.33 4.94 5.03
CA GLY A 49 -13.20 3.83 5.40
C GLY A 49 -12.48 2.58 5.92
N ASP A 50 -11.14 2.60 5.95
CA ASP A 50 -10.25 1.57 6.49
C ASP A 50 -8.88 2.19 6.85
N ASP A 51 -7.97 1.42 7.45
CA ASP A 51 -6.64 1.89 7.89
C ASP A 51 -5.80 2.30 6.67
N ALA A 52 -5.18 3.48 6.72
CA ALA A 52 -4.45 3.99 5.56
C ALA A 52 -3.23 3.14 5.18
N ASN A 53 -2.66 2.35 6.10
CA ASN A 53 -1.61 1.40 5.73
C ASN A 53 -2.14 0.29 4.84
N ASP A 54 -3.41 -0.09 4.97
CA ASP A 54 -4.03 -1.18 4.22
C ASP A 54 -4.58 -0.74 2.86
N ILE A 55 -5.04 0.51 2.74
CA ILE A 55 -5.78 0.96 1.54
C ILE A 55 -5.23 2.21 0.86
N ALA A 56 -4.18 2.86 1.40
CA ALA A 56 -3.60 4.06 0.80
C ALA A 56 -2.13 3.88 0.38
N PHE A 57 -1.72 4.69 -0.60
CA PHE A 57 -0.33 4.78 -1.01
C PHE A 57 0.45 5.73 -0.09
N GLY A 58 1.66 5.32 0.26
CA GLY A 58 2.64 6.14 0.96
C GLY A 58 3.67 6.66 -0.03
N LEU A 59 3.73 7.98 -0.22
CA LEU A 59 4.70 8.65 -1.08
C LEU A 59 5.44 9.72 -0.28
N GLU A 60 6.76 9.63 -0.30
CA GLU A 60 7.65 10.50 0.45
C GLU A 60 8.39 11.45 -0.51
N ALA A 61 8.17 12.75 -0.35
CA ALA A 61 8.83 13.78 -1.15
C ALA A 61 10.02 14.38 -0.40
N CYS A 62 11.22 14.19 -0.91
CA CYS A 62 12.44 14.72 -0.32
C CYS A 62 12.48 16.25 -0.40
N TYR A 63 12.94 16.92 0.65
CA TYR A 63 13.21 18.35 0.63
C TYR A 63 14.63 18.66 1.10
N PHE A 64 15.13 19.82 0.67
CA PHE A 64 16.52 20.22 0.85
C PHE A 64 16.61 21.64 1.41
N SER A 65 17.78 21.99 1.93
CA SER A 65 18.12 23.39 2.23
C SER A 65 18.14 24.27 0.97
N ASP A 66 18.39 23.69 -0.20
CA ASP A 66 18.28 24.35 -1.49
C ASP A 66 16.81 24.37 -1.95
N ARG A 67 16.22 25.58 -1.97
CA ARG A 67 14.83 25.80 -2.36
C ARG A 67 14.51 25.34 -3.79
N ASN A 68 15.44 25.50 -4.74
CA ASN A 68 15.18 25.10 -6.14
C ASN A 68 15.13 23.59 -6.27
N ARG A 69 16.02 22.88 -5.56
CA ARG A 69 15.97 21.41 -5.50
C ARG A 69 14.68 20.93 -4.84
N THR A 70 14.26 21.58 -3.75
CA THR A 70 12.97 21.26 -3.10
C THR A 70 11.79 21.47 -4.04
N ARG A 71 11.76 22.58 -4.78
CA ARG A 71 10.71 22.83 -5.79
C ARG A 71 10.68 21.77 -6.89
N GLN A 72 11.85 21.35 -7.37
CA GLN A 72 11.93 20.28 -8.37
C GLN A 72 11.47 18.93 -7.80
N SER A 73 11.82 18.62 -6.55
CA SER A 73 11.36 17.41 -5.86
C SER A 73 9.84 17.41 -5.69
N LEU A 74 9.26 18.51 -5.20
CA LEU A 74 7.81 18.69 -5.09
C LEU A 74 7.11 18.52 -6.44
N ASP A 75 7.66 19.12 -7.50
CA ASP A 75 7.13 18.97 -8.86
C ASP A 75 7.16 17.52 -9.34
N ASN A 76 8.29 16.83 -9.16
CA ASN A 76 8.46 15.42 -9.50
C ASN A 76 7.46 14.55 -8.71
N ALA A 77 7.32 14.78 -7.41
CA ALA A 77 6.38 14.07 -6.56
C ALA A 77 4.94 14.25 -7.07
N CYS A 78 4.53 15.48 -7.41
CA CYS A 78 3.21 15.76 -7.97
C CYS A 78 2.97 15.07 -9.32
N ARG A 79 4.00 14.91 -10.15
CA ARG A 79 3.89 14.14 -11.42
C ARG A 79 3.62 12.66 -11.16
N ILE A 80 4.31 12.07 -10.19
CA ILE A 80 4.08 10.67 -9.79
C ILE A 80 2.71 10.49 -9.17
N MET A 81 2.32 11.38 -8.24
CA MET A 81 0.97 11.39 -7.66
C MET A 81 -0.11 11.53 -8.74
N GLY A 82 0.10 12.40 -9.74
CA GLY A 82 -0.82 12.54 -10.89
C GLY A 82 -0.95 11.27 -11.71
N ALA A 83 0.15 10.56 -11.97
CA ALA A 83 0.13 9.28 -12.67
C ALA A 83 -0.60 8.19 -11.86
N LEU A 84 -0.38 8.12 -10.54
CA LEU A 84 -1.07 7.18 -9.65
C LEU A 84 -2.57 7.49 -9.59
N CYS A 85 -2.93 8.76 -9.38
CA CYS A 85 -4.33 9.18 -9.33
C CYS A 85 -5.07 8.86 -10.63
N ALA A 86 -4.47 9.16 -11.78
CA ALA A 86 -5.06 8.82 -13.08
C ALA A 86 -5.19 7.30 -13.31
N SER A 87 -4.23 6.51 -12.82
CA SER A 87 -4.23 5.04 -13.02
C SER A 87 -5.24 4.31 -12.14
N TRP A 88 -5.51 4.85 -10.95
CA TRP A 88 -6.36 4.22 -9.93
C TRP A 88 -7.72 4.92 -9.74
N GLY A 89 -7.99 6.00 -10.49
CA GLY A 89 -9.24 6.75 -10.41
C GLY A 89 -9.40 7.55 -9.12
N ILE A 90 -8.28 7.92 -8.48
CA ILE A 90 -8.25 8.68 -7.22
C ILE A 90 -8.47 10.16 -7.53
N ASN A 91 -9.34 10.81 -6.77
CA ASN A 91 -9.54 12.25 -6.82
C ASN A 91 -8.61 12.97 -5.82
N PRO A 92 -7.60 13.71 -6.30
CA PRO A 92 -6.58 14.29 -5.42
C PRO A 92 -7.12 15.36 -4.46
N ARG A 93 -8.33 15.91 -4.68
CA ARG A 93 -8.89 16.95 -3.81
C ARG A 93 -9.57 16.42 -2.55
N ASN A 94 -9.89 15.13 -2.51
CA ASN A 94 -10.64 14.53 -1.39
C ASN A 94 -10.19 13.10 -1.03
N GLU A 95 -9.33 12.47 -1.83
CA GLU A 95 -8.82 11.11 -1.60
C GLU A 95 -7.29 11.06 -1.53
N MET A 96 -6.64 12.21 -1.34
CA MET A 96 -5.18 12.34 -1.20
C MET A 96 -4.81 13.33 -0.06
N PRO A 97 -5.27 13.09 1.18
CA PRO A 97 -4.92 13.93 2.33
C PRO A 97 -3.40 13.97 2.56
N GLY A 98 -2.92 15.09 3.11
CA GLY A 98 -1.59 15.14 3.69
C GLY A 98 -1.53 14.36 5.00
N HIS A 99 -0.34 13.91 5.39
CA HIS A 99 -0.16 13.20 6.67
C HIS A 99 -0.59 14.05 7.86
N GLN A 100 -0.33 15.36 7.81
CA GLN A 100 -0.78 16.36 8.78
C GLN A 100 -2.31 16.46 8.91
N ASP A 101 -3.06 16.06 7.88
CA ASP A 101 -4.53 16.12 7.88
C ASP A 101 -5.16 14.88 8.56
N ILE A 102 -4.41 13.77 8.60
CA ILE A 102 -4.85 12.49 9.18
C ILE A 102 -4.17 12.14 10.51
N GLN A 103 -3.05 12.78 10.86
CA GLN A 103 -2.33 12.54 12.12
C GLN A 103 -1.83 13.86 12.75
N TYR A 104 -2.25 14.12 13.99
CA TYR A 104 -2.04 15.41 14.68
C TYR A 104 -0.57 15.77 14.94
N ASP A 105 0.31 14.78 15.13
CA ASP A 105 1.74 14.99 15.40
C ASP A 105 2.58 15.10 14.13
N LYS A 106 1.96 14.99 12.94
CA LYS A 106 2.63 15.01 11.65
C LYS A 106 2.62 16.38 11.00
N GLN A 107 3.56 16.56 10.08
CA GLN A 107 3.92 17.88 9.54
C GLN A 107 3.95 17.93 8.03
N ASP A 108 4.00 16.76 7.41
CA ASP A 108 4.12 16.53 5.99
C ASP A 108 2.74 16.42 5.33
N PRO A 109 2.64 16.82 4.05
CA PRO A 109 3.68 17.39 3.22
C PRO A 109 3.90 18.91 3.46
N GLY A 110 3.34 19.49 4.51
CA GLY A 110 3.50 20.92 4.81
C GLY A 110 4.96 21.37 4.96
N ASN A 111 5.84 20.51 5.46
CA ASN A 111 7.28 20.74 5.56
C ASN A 111 7.97 20.95 4.19
N ILE A 112 7.64 20.16 3.16
CA ILE A 112 8.18 20.35 1.80
C ILE A 112 7.60 21.60 1.15
N LEU A 113 6.33 21.94 1.41
CA LEU A 113 5.74 23.21 0.96
C LEU A 113 6.50 24.41 1.54
N GLU A 114 6.77 24.41 2.84
CA GLU A 114 7.55 25.46 3.50
C GLU A 114 8.97 25.55 2.93
N ALA A 115 9.65 24.41 2.75
CA ALA A 115 10.99 24.36 2.17
C ALA A 115 11.00 24.81 0.68
N ALA A 116 9.91 24.62 -0.05
CA ALA A 116 9.71 25.15 -1.42
C ALA A 116 9.39 26.66 -1.45
N GLY A 117 9.12 27.26 -0.27
CA GLY A 117 8.80 28.68 -0.11
C GLY A 117 7.32 29.02 -0.18
N TYR A 118 6.44 28.04 0.06
CA TYR A 118 5.00 28.21 0.22
C TYR A 118 4.60 28.19 1.70
N GLY A 119 3.33 28.45 2.00
CA GLY A 119 2.78 28.21 3.32
C GLY A 119 2.63 26.72 3.60
N ARG A 120 2.89 26.30 4.84
CA ARG A 120 2.78 24.91 5.28
C ARG A 120 1.40 24.28 5.06
N HIS A 121 0.35 25.10 5.09
CA HIS A 121 -1.04 24.67 4.92
C HIS A 121 -1.59 24.97 3.51
N ASP A 122 -0.72 25.36 2.56
CA ASP A 122 -1.12 25.63 1.17
C ASP A 122 -1.26 24.33 0.36
N MET A 123 -2.00 23.35 0.89
CA MET A 123 -2.20 22.04 0.28
C MET A 123 -2.78 22.10 -1.13
N HIS A 124 -3.58 23.14 -1.42
CA HIS A 124 -4.12 23.41 -2.76
C HIS A 124 -3.03 23.46 -3.86
N ILE A 125 -1.78 23.82 -3.52
CA ILE A 125 -0.67 23.82 -4.47
C ILE A 125 -0.36 22.40 -4.95
N ILE A 126 -0.37 21.42 -4.04
CA ILE A 126 -0.18 20.01 -4.39
C ILE A 126 -1.37 19.55 -5.21
N ASP A 127 -2.59 19.78 -4.75
CA ASP A 127 -3.82 19.36 -5.45
C ASP A 127 -3.85 19.87 -6.89
N ASP A 128 -3.57 21.16 -7.09
CA ASP A 128 -3.60 21.81 -8.40
C ASP A 128 -2.50 21.28 -9.32
N LEU A 129 -1.30 21.00 -8.79
CA LEU A 129 -0.23 20.37 -9.56
C LEU A 129 -0.57 18.92 -9.94
N VAL A 130 -1.13 18.14 -9.02
CA VAL A 130 -1.54 16.76 -9.30
C VAL A 130 -2.64 16.72 -10.35
N VAL A 131 -3.68 17.56 -10.22
CA VAL A 131 -4.76 17.70 -11.22
C VAL A 131 -4.19 18.11 -12.58
N LYS A 132 -3.25 19.07 -12.61
CA LYS A 132 -2.56 19.47 -13.83
C LYS A 132 -1.86 18.27 -14.49
N TYR A 133 -1.17 17.43 -13.71
CA TYR A 133 -0.46 16.28 -14.24
C TYR A 133 -1.37 15.12 -14.66
N MET A 134 -2.51 14.92 -13.99
CA MET A 134 -3.55 14.00 -14.44
C MET A 134 -4.10 14.38 -15.83
N ASN A 135 -4.21 15.68 -16.12
CA ASN A 135 -4.75 16.19 -17.40
C ASN A 135 -3.73 16.23 -18.56
N GLY A 136 -2.53 15.66 -18.39
CA GLY A 136 -1.59 15.43 -19.50
C GLY A 136 -0.45 16.45 -19.65
N ASP A 137 -0.22 17.33 -18.67
CA ASP A 137 0.96 18.21 -18.63
C ASP A 137 2.22 17.53 -18.02
N ALA A 138 2.14 16.23 -17.74
CA ALA A 138 3.28 15.45 -17.28
C ALA A 138 4.27 15.22 -18.44
N PRO A 139 5.59 15.21 -18.20
CA PRO A 139 6.55 14.92 -19.25
C PRO A 139 6.35 13.46 -19.63
N ALA A 140 6.51 13.13 -20.91
CA ALA A 140 6.47 11.73 -21.33
C ALA A 140 7.42 10.88 -20.45
N PRO A 141 6.98 9.71 -19.95
CA PRO A 141 7.80 8.87 -19.08
C PRO A 141 9.17 8.61 -19.69
N LYS A 142 10.23 9.14 -19.06
CA LYS A 142 11.61 8.80 -19.43
C LYS A 142 12.00 7.54 -18.69
N VAL A 143 11.56 6.39 -19.19
CA VAL A 143 12.01 5.10 -18.67
C VAL A 143 13.50 4.97 -18.99
N ALA A 144 14.34 4.72 -17.98
CA ALA A 144 15.75 4.47 -18.24
C ALA A 144 15.90 3.27 -19.18
N LYS A 145 16.80 3.36 -20.17
CA LYS A 145 16.95 2.40 -21.28
C LYS A 145 17.20 0.95 -20.84
N THR A 146 17.52 0.74 -19.57
CA THR A 146 17.90 -0.55 -18.96
C THR A 146 16.88 -1.07 -17.95
N VAL A 147 15.76 -0.39 -17.72
CA VAL A 147 14.70 -0.91 -16.84
C VAL A 147 13.92 -1.95 -17.64
N SER A 148 14.13 -3.23 -17.33
CA SER A 148 13.26 -4.31 -17.81
C SER A 148 11.81 -3.98 -17.48
N GLN A 149 10.88 -4.23 -18.41
CA GLN A 149 9.46 -3.98 -18.14
C GLN A 149 9.04 -4.61 -16.80
N PRO A 150 8.19 -3.92 -16.01
CA PRO A 150 7.64 -4.51 -14.80
C PRO A 150 7.06 -5.88 -15.17
N LYS A 151 7.59 -6.94 -14.54
CA LYS A 151 6.95 -8.25 -14.64
C LYS A 151 5.53 -8.05 -14.14
N GLN A 152 4.55 -8.43 -14.94
CA GLN A 152 3.14 -8.33 -14.56
C GLN A 152 2.99 -8.91 -13.17
N GLY A 153 2.63 -8.05 -12.20
CA GLY A 153 2.48 -8.45 -10.80
C GLY A 153 1.49 -9.60 -10.76
N LYS A 154 1.86 -10.71 -10.09
CA LYS A 154 0.88 -11.74 -9.78
C LYS A 154 -0.19 -11.08 -8.90
N PRO A 155 -1.48 -11.41 -9.07
CA PRO A 155 -2.53 -10.87 -8.21
C PRO A 155 -2.14 -11.04 -6.73
N PRO A 156 -2.47 -10.08 -5.85
CA PRO A 156 -2.06 -10.11 -4.46
C PRO A 156 -2.49 -11.44 -3.83
N LYS A 157 -1.49 -12.25 -3.45
CA LYS A 157 -1.70 -13.51 -2.74
C LYS A 157 -1.49 -13.22 -1.27
N THR A 158 -2.54 -13.32 -0.47
CA THR A 158 -2.34 -13.38 0.98
C THR A 158 -1.80 -14.76 1.31
N VAL A 159 -0.54 -14.82 1.74
CA VAL A 159 0.13 -16.04 2.18
C VAL A 159 0.21 -15.99 3.71
N TRP A 160 -0.48 -16.90 4.36
CA TRP A 160 -0.31 -17.11 5.80
C TRP A 160 0.75 -18.21 6.01
N PRO A 161 1.82 -17.96 6.77
CA PRO A 161 2.88 -18.94 7.08
C PRO A 161 2.41 -19.91 8.18
N TRP A 162 1.21 -20.44 8.00
CA TRP A 162 0.60 -21.39 8.92
C TRP A 162 0.98 -22.80 8.48
N HIS A 163 1.41 -23.59 9.43
CA HIS A 163 1.74 -24.99 9.23
C HIS A 163 0.70 -25.82 9.97
N GLY A 164 0.21 -26.89 9.37
CA GLY A 164 -0.83 -27.69 9.99
C GLY A 164 -1.24 -28.91 9.18
N ILE A 165 -2.30 -29.56 9.65
CA ILE A 165 -2.85 -30.77 9.06
C ILE A 165 -4.35 -30.56 8.85
N PHE A 166 -4.83 -30.72 7.62
CA PHE A 166 -6.26 -30.92 7.36
C PHE A 166 -6.58 -32.40 7.61
N THR A 167 -7.57 -32.70 8.44
CA THR A 167 -8.04 -34.07 8.70
C THR A 167 -9.46 -34.24 8.17
N ALA A 168 -9.74 -35.37 7.51
CA ALA A 168 -11.11 -35.79 7.25
C ALA A 168 -11.77 -36.24 8.57
N SER A 169 -13.10 -36.18 8.68
CA SER A 169 -13.80 -36.81 9.81
C SER A 169 -13.60 -38.33 9.77
N GLU A 170 -13.63 -38.99 10.94
CA GLU A 170 -13.34 -40.43 11.07
C GLU A 170 -14.30 -41.31 10.26
N ASP A 171 -15.56 -40.88 10.08
CA ASP A 171 -16.60 -41.62 9.37
C ASP A 171 -16.93 -41.05 7.97
N ASN A 172 -16.42 -39.85 7.64
CA ASN A 172 -16.57 -39.17 6.33
C ASN A 172 -18.02 -38.96 5.83
N ASP A 173 -18.99 -38.94 6.75
CA ASP A 173 -20.39 -38.59 6.49
C ASP A 173 -20.64 -37.07 6.54
N ASP A 174 -19.66 -36.30 7.03
CA ASP A 174 -19.68 -34.84 7.03
C ASP A 174 -18.83 -34.28 5.90
N ALA A 175 -19.36 -33.28 5.21
CA ALA A 175 -18.63 -32.46 4.25
C ALA A 175 -17.29 -31.97 4.78
N ILE A 176 -16.24 -31.96 3.95
CA ILE A 176 -15.03 -31.19 4.25
C ILE A 176 -15.44 -29.72 4.23
N VAL A 177 -15.48 -29.09 5.41
CA VAL A 177 -15.94 -27.72 5.57
C VAL A 177 -14.79 -26.78 5.87
N VAL A 178 -14.67 -25.71 5.10
CA VAL A 178 -13.70 -24.64 5.36
C VAL A 178 -14.38 -23.57 6.20
N ARG A 179 -13.88 -23.31 7.41
CA ARG A 179 -14.32 -22.15 8.20
C ARG A 179 -13.53 -20.91 7.80
N ARG A 180 -14.20 -19.96 7.18
CA ARG A 180 -13.59 -18.73 6.64
C ARG A 180 -13.24 -17.70 7.74
N ALA A 181 -13.70 -17.88 8.98
CA ALA A 181 -13.32 -17.13 10.19
C ALA A 181 -13.77 -17.83 11.50
N PHE A 182 -13.27 -17.38 12.67
CA PHE A 182 -13.69 -17.87 13.99
C PHE A 182 -15.15 -17.47 14.27
N GLY A 183 -16.05 -18.44 14.44
CA GLY A 183 -17.47 -18.19 14.72
C GLY A 183 -18.40 -18.09 13.51
N MET A 184 -17.93 -18.40 12.29
CA MET A 184 -18.80 -18.48 11.09
C MET A 184 -19.23 -19.92 10.77
N ASP A 185 -20.38 -20.03 10.11
CA ASP A 185 -20.95 -21.29 9.64
C ASP A 185 -20.08 -21.93 8.55
N ALA A 186 -20.07 -23.26 8.52
CA ALA A 186 -19.20 -24.07 7.69
C ALA A 186 -19.76 -24.21 6.26
N GLU A 187 -18.91 -24.14 5.24
CA GLU A 187 -19.29 -24.28 3.83
C GLU A 187 -18.61 -25.50 3.21
N GLU A 188 -19.42 -26.38 2.59
CA GLU A 188 -19.02 -27.66 2.01
C GLU A 188 -18.23 -27.47 0.69
N VAL A 189 -17.11 -28.17 0.56
CA VAL A 189 -16.31 -28.17 -0.69
C VAL A 189 -16.91 -29.12 -1.73
N ASP A 190 -16.61 -28.86 -3.02
CA ASP A 190 -17.08 -29.66 -4.14
C ASP A 190 -16.75 -31.15 -4.02
N SER A 191 -17.66 -32.01 -4.51
CA SER A 191 -17.63 -33.49 -4.42
C SER A 191 -16.47 -34.16 -5.18
N GLY A 192 -15.52 -33.40 -5.73
CA GLY A 192 -14.33 -33.88 -6.43
C GLY A 192 -13.02 -33.72 -5.64
N SER A 193 -13.09 -33.38 -4.35
CA SER A 193 -11.94 -33.23 -3.46
C SER A 193 -11.33 -34.60 -3.06
N TRP A 194 -10.00 -34.68 -2.95
CA TRP A 194 -9.20 -35.91 -2.96
C TRP A 194 -8.83 -36.46 -1.56
N ILE A 195 -9.56 -36.09 -0.51
CA ILE A 195 -9.29 -36.54 0.86
C ILE A 195 -10.34 -37.58 1.26
N TYR A 196 -9.90 -38.80 1.55
CA TYR A 196 -10.74 -39.93 1.97
C TYR A 196 -10.85 -40.04 3.51
N PRO A 197 -11.81 -40.83 4.06
CA PRO A 197 -11.95 -41.03 5.50
C PRO A 197 -10.63 -41.46 6.17
N GLY A 198 -10.26 -40.77 7.26
CA GLY A 198 -9.02 -41.05 8.00
C GLY A 198 -7.73 -40.60 7.32
N GLU A 199 -7.81 -39.94 6.16
CA GLU A 199 -6.67 -39.30 5.53
C GLU A 199 -6.45 -37.88 6.04
N TYR A 200 -5.21 -37.42 5.88
CA TYR A 200 -4.82 -36.07 6.23
C TYR A 200 -3.89 -35.48 5.18
N VAL A 201 -3.94 -34.16 5.04
CA VAL A 201 -3.02 -33.41 4.18
C VAL A 201 -2.28 -32.40 5.03
N GLU A 202 -0.97 -32.57 5.11
CA GLU A 202 -0.07 -31.56 5.68
C GLU A 202 -0.02 -30.35 4.76
N PHE A 203 0.03 -29.16 5.35
CA PHE A 203 0.26 -27.94 4.61
C PHE A 203 1.30 -27.06 5.34
N ASP A 204 2.15 -26.43 4.53
CA ASP A 204 3.18 -25.51 4.99
C ASP A 204 2.73 -24.04 4.93
N GLN A 205 1.67 -23.74 4.18
CA GLN A 205 1.12 -22.40 4.02
C GLN A 205 -0.34 -22.44 3.53
N VAL A 206 -1.11 -21.41 3.88
CA VAL A 206 -2.45 -21.16 3.32
C VAL A 206 -2.35 -19.96 2.37
N ILE A 207 -2.93 -20.09 1.18
CA ILE A 207 -2.93 -19.03 0.16
C ILE A 207 -4.38 -18.70 -0.19
N LYS A 208 -4.78 -17.44 0.00
CA LYS A 208 -6.07 -16.94 -0.55
C LYS A 208 -5.83 -16.39 -1.95
N ASP A 209 -6.44 -17.05 -2.94
CA ASP A 209 -6.51 -16.53 -4.30
C ASP A 209 -7.77 -15.66 -4.41
N VAL A 210 -7.66 -14.42 -4.87
CA VAL A 210 -8.78 -13.47 -4.92
C VAL A 210 -9.72 -13.74 -6.11
N LYS A 211 -9.43 -14.80 -6.90
CA LYS A 211 -10.11 -15.09 -8.17
C LYS A 211 -10.98 -16.35 -8.20
N ASN A 212 -11.09 -17.10 -7.10
CA ASN A 212 -12.01 -18.25 -7.01
C ASN A 212 -12.89 -18.13 -5.77
#